data_AF-A0A931G8H2-F1
#
_entry.id   AF-A0A931G8H2-F1
#
_cell.length_a   1.000
_cell.length_b   1.000
_cell.length_c   1.000
_cell.angle_alpha   90.00
_cell.angle_beta   90.00
_cell.angle_gamma   90.00
#
_symmetry.space_group_name_H-M   'P 1'
#
loop_
_entity.id
_entity.type
_entity.pdbx_description
1 polymer ?
#
loop_
_entity_poly.entity_id
_entity_poly.type
_entity_poly.pdbx_seq_one_letter_code
_entity_poly.pdbx_strand_id
1 'polypeptide(L)'
;MAQSPSSPAARFTALHEAVNLDTGGLADGPDYDWIEQPREQVRRQGIRARLHLADLLAEQSPSEASDLAQTAAELNRYNEDAARYAMRTLARIGYTAGIHRRLQRLHDALDEIGEEPAAETIAVAAQLVGRTSGAAGSLNEQEAHPKERPDTSQPGTGT
;
A
#
# COMPACT_ATOMS: atom_id res chain seq x y z
N MET A 1 20.54 2.26 29.20
CA MET A 1 19.60 1.11 29.19
C MET A 1 19.49 0.62 27.77
N ALA A 2 19.98 -0.59 27.46
CA ALA A 2 19.85 -1.19 26.14
C ALA A 2 18.43 -1.73 26.00
N GLN A 3 17.68 -1.24 25.00
CA GLN A 3 16.36 -1.77 24.68
C GLN A 3 16.52 -3.20 24.14
N SER A 4 15.70 -4.13 24.60
CA SER A 4 15.66 -5.48 24.03
C SER A 4 15.45 -5.38 22.51
N PRO A 5 16.15 -6.20 21.69
CA PRO A 5 16.06 -6.16 20.22
C PRO A 5 14.67 -6.54 19.65
N SER A 6 13.64 -6.65 20.48
CA SER A 6 12.29 -7.10 20.15
C SER A 6 11.17 -6.12 20.52
N SER A 7 11.47 -4.87 20.91
CA SER A 7 10.40 -3.88 21.11
C SER A 7 9.86 -3.39 19.75
N PRO A 8 8.55 -3.13 19.60
CA PRO A 8 8.00 -2.57 18.37
C PRO A 8 8.69 -1.27 17.93
N ALA A 9 9.06 -0.42 18.90
CA ALA A 9 9.78 0.82 18.64
C ALA A 9 11.22 0.59 18.14
N ALA A 10 11.97 -0.33 18.75
CA ALA A 10 13.32 -0.68 18.29
C ALA A 10 13.29 -1.30 16.89
N ARG A 11 12.28 -2.13 16.60
CA ARG A 11 12.03 -2.68 15.26
C ARG A 11 11.73 -1.59 14.24
N PHE A 12 10.87 -0.63 14.57
CA PHE A 12 10.57 0.50 13.71
C PHE A 12 11.84 1.29 13.38
N THR A 13 12.61 1.70 14.40
CA THR A 13 13.85 2.47 14.22
C THR A 13 14.84 1.73 13.32
N ALA A 14 15.08 0.44 13.58
CA ALA A 14 16.02 -0.36 12.80
C ALA A 14 15.56 -0.54 11.33
N LEU A 15 14.27 -0.75 11.09
CA LEU A 15 13.73 -0.88 9.73
C LEU A 15 13.78 0.44 8.98
N HIS A 16 13.43 1.54 9.63
CA HIS A 16 13.49 2.88 9.05
C HIS A 16 14.93 3.26 8.68
N GLU A 17 15.90 2.98 9.57
CA GLU A 17 17.32 3.17 9.27
C GLU A 17 17.78 2.31 8.10
N ALA A 18 17.40 1.03 8.07
CA ALA A 18 17.76 0.12 6.96
C ALA A 18 17.21 0.61 5.61
N VAL A 19 15.96 1.10 5.56
CA VAL A 19 15.38 1.65 4.32
C VAL A 19 16.10 2.93 3.89
N ASN A 20 16.50 3.79 4.82
CA ASN A 20 17.22 5.02 4.52
C ASN A 20 18.67 4.80 4.06
N LEU A 21 19.29 3.68 4.43
CA LEU A 21 20.63 3.31 3.96
C LEU A 21 20.61 2.70 2.56
N ASP A 22 19.50 2.08 2.17
CA ASP A 22 19.31 1.41 0.88
C ASP A 22 19.00 2.41 -0.26
N THR A 23 19.96 3.30 -0.52
CA THR A 23 19.86 4.42 -1.49
C THR A 23 20.39 4.10 -2.89
N GLY A 24 20.92 2.89 -3.12
CA GLY A 24 21.50 2.47 -4.40
C GLY A 24 22.00 1.03 -4.35
N GLY A 25 22.48 0.52 -5.49
CA GLY A 25 23.01 -0.83 -5.57
C GLY A 25 24.35 -0.95 -4.85
N LEU A 26 24.56 -2.08 -4.18
CA LEU A 26 25.84 -2.38 -3.52
C LEU A 26 26.97 -2.30 -4.55
N ALA A 27 27.92 -1.39 -4.30
CA ALA A 27 29.05 -1.14 -5.18
C ALA A 27 28.63 -0.84 -6.63
N ASP A 28 27.65 0.05 -6.83
CA ASP A 28 27.22 0.48 -8.18
C ASP A 28 28.39 0.88 -9.07
N GLY A 29 28.35 0.41 -10.32
CA GLY A 29 29.39 0.64 -11.33
C GLY A 29 30.05 -0.65 -11.80
N PRO A 30 31.23 -1.05 -11.28
CA PRO A 30 31.99 -2.13 -11.89
C PRO A 30 31.34 -3.51 -11.70
N ASP A 31 31.40 -4.33 -12.74
CA ASP A 31 30.97 -5.74 -12.68
C ASP A 31 32.12 -6.59 -12.19
N TYR A 32 32.16 -6.79 -10.87
CA TYR A 32 33.08 -7.74 -10.26
C TYR A 32 32.44 -9.14 -10.23
N ASP A 33 33.19 -10.18 -10.57
CA ASP A 33 32.67 -11.55 -10.58
C ASP A 33 32.08 -12.03 -9.24
N TRP A 34 32.47 -11.40 -8.12
CA TRP A 34 32.00 -11.73 -6.78
C TRP A 34 30.79 -10.90 -6.31
N ILE A 35 30.40 -9.82 -7.01
CA ILE A 35 29.46 -8.81 -6.49
C ILE A 35 27.99 -9.13 -6.73
N GLU A 36 27.66 -9.99 -7.71
CA GLU A 36 26.27 -10.26 -8.11
C GLU A 36 25.43 -10.85 -6.97
N GLN A 37 25.94 -11.90 -6.31
CA GLN A 37 25.24 -12.51 -5.18
C GLN A 37 25.04 -11.54 -3.99
N PRO A 38 26.08 -10.83 -3.51
CA PRO A 38 25.91 -9.80 -2.48
C PRO A 38 24.91 -8.70 -2.86
N ARG A 39 24.94 -8.20 -4.10
CA ARG A 39 23.96 -7.21 -4.61
C ARG A 39 22.54 -7.74 -4.49
N GLU A 40 22.31 -8.97 -4.94
CA GLU A 40 20.98 -9.59 -4.85
C GLU A 40 20.53 -9.83 -3.41
N GLN A 41 21.45 -10.19 -2.51
CA GLN A 41 21.15 -10.34 -1.07
C GLN A 41 20.72 -9.01 -0.44
N VAL A 42 21.47 -7.92 -0.69
CA VAL A 42 21.13 -6.58 -0.20
C VAL A 42 19.79 -6.11 -0.77
N ARG A 43 19.57 -6.28 -2.09
CA ARG A 43 18.30 -5.94 -2.73
C ARG A 43 17.11 -6.65 -2.06
N ARG A 44 17.23 -7.96 -1.79
CA ARG A 44 16.20 -8.74 -1.08
C ARG A 44 15.97 -8.24 0.34
N GLN A 45 17.02 -7.86 1.06
CA GLN A 45 16.91 -7.29 2.40
C GLN A 45 16.20 -5.93 2.38
N GLY A 46 16.56 -5.05 1.45
CA GLY A 46 15.90 -3.75 1.24
C GLY A 46 14.40 -3.89 0.94
N ILE A 47 14.02 -4.85 0.10
CA ILE A 47 12.60 -5.16 -0.18
C ILE A 47 11.87 -5.60 1.10
N ARG A 48 12.44 -6.56 1.84
CA ARG A 48 11.83 -7.07 3.09
C ARG A 48 11.70 -5.97 4.15
N ALA A 49 12.71 -5.11 4.28
CA ALA A 49 12.70 -4.00 5.22
C ALA A 49 11.55 -3.04 4.92
N ARG A 50 11.36 -2.66 3.64
CA ARG A 50 10.24 -1.80 3.20
C ARG A 50 8.87 -2.43 3.48
N LEU A 51 8.69 -3.71 3.17
CA LEU A 51 7.42 -4.40 3.43
C LEU A 51 7.10 -4.47 4.93
N HIS A 52 8.08 -4.79 5.77
CA HIS A 52 7.88 -4.81 7.22
C HIS A 52 7.65 -3.42 7.82
N LEU A 53 8.31 -2.39 7.29
CA LEU A 53 8.08 -1.02 7.73
C LEU A 53 6.69 -0.53 7.33
N ALA A 54 6.24 -0.86 6.11
CA ALA A 54 4.89 -0.58 5.64
C ALA A 54 3.82 -1.20 6.56
N ASP A 55 4.02 -2.45 7.01
CA ASP A 55 3.10 -3.11 7.96
C ASP A 55 2.99 -2.35 9.29
N LEU A 56 4.11 -1.83 9.81
CA LEU A 56 4.12 -1.05 11.05
C LEU A 56 3.45 0.32 10.88
N LEU A 57 3.54 0.90 9.69
CA LEU A 57 2.98 2.21 9.36
C LEU A 57 1.53 2.16 8.88
N ALA A 58 0.98 0.98 8.57
CA ALA A 58 -0.32 0.83 7.91
C ALA A 58 -1.48 1.57 8.61
N GLU A 59 -1.48 1.62 9.94
CA GLU A 59 -2.50 2.31 10.74
C GLU A 59 -2.18 3.79 10.99
N GLN A 60 -0.89 4.12 11.18
CA GLN A 60 -0.44 5.42 11.67
C GLN A 60 -0.18 6.41 10.54
N SER A 61 0.42 5.92 9.45
CA SER A 61 0.80 6.69 8.26
C SER A 61 0.50 5.87 7.00
N PRO A 62 -0.78 5.65 6.65
CA PRO A 62 -1.17 4.77 5.54
C PRO A 62 -0.63 5.21 4.17
N SER A 63 -0.42 6.51 3.96
CA SER A 63 0.23 7.03 2.75
C SER A 63 1.69 6.61 2.65
N GLU A 64 2.46 6.75 3.73
CA GLU A 64 3.87 6.34 3.79
C GLU A 64 4.03 4.82 3.64
N ALA A 65 3.14 4.05 4.28
CA ALA A 65 3.06 2.60 4.07
C ALA A 65 2.81 2.24 2.60
N SER A 66 1.95 3.00 1.91
CA SER A 66 1.69 2.80 0.49
C SER A 66 2.92 3.09 -0.38
N ASP A 67 3.67 4.15 -0.09
CA ASP A 67 4.87 4.51 -0.87
C ASP A 67 5.98 3.45 -0.72
N LEU A 68 6.19 2.96 0.51
CA LEU A 68 7.10 1.86 0.80
C LEU A 68 6.70 0.57 0.06
N ALA A 69 5.40 0.23 0.10
CA ALA A 69 4.86 -0.95 -0.57
C ALA A 69 5.02 -0.85 -2.09
N GLN A 70 4.73 0.31 -2.69
CA GLN A 70 4.93 0.52 -4.13
C GLN A 70 6.39 0.37 -4.52
N THR A 71 7.30 1.00 -3.79
CA THR A 71 8.75 0.89 -4.04
C THR A 71 9.22 -0.56 -3.97
N ALA A 72 8.83 -1.30 -2.93
CA ALA A 72 9.16 -2.73 -2.80
C ALA A 72 8.63 -3.56 -3.97
N ALA A 73 7.45 -3.20 -4.48
CA ALA A 73 6.79 -3.88 -5.58
C ALA A 73 7.42 -3.51 -6.94
N GLU A 74 7.99 -2.32 -7.11
CA GLU A 74 8.78 -1.93 -8.28
C GLU A 74 10.13 -2.66 -8.31
N LEU A 75 10.83 -2.73 -7.17
CA LEU A 75 12.06 -3.50 -7.03
C LEU A 75 11.86 -5.00 -7.27
N ASN A 76 10.62 -5.50 -7.11
CA ASN A 76 10.23 -6.89 -7.31
C ASN A 76 9.11 -7.01 -8.35
N ARG A 77 9.33 -6.44 -9.54
CA ARG A 77 8.28 -6.17 -10.54
C ARG A 77 7.43 -7.38 -10.96
N TYR A 78 7.99 -8.58 -10.99
CA TYR A 78 7.28 -9.83 -11.34
C TYR A 78 6.55 -10.48 -10.16
N ASN A 79 6.76 -10.00 -8.93
CA ASN A 79 6.20 -10.65 -7.75
C ASN A 79 4.76 -10.19 -7.50
N GLU A 80 3.83 -11.10 -7.73
CA GLU A 80 2.40 -10.85 -7.57
C GLU A 80 2.00 -10.55 -6.13
N ASP A 81 2.64 -11.16 -5.12
CA ASP A 81 2.33 -10.89 -3.71
C ASP A 81 2.67 -9.46 -3.31
N ALA A 82 3.84 -8.97 -3.73
CA ALA A 82 4.24 -7.59 -3.54
C ALA A 82 3.30 -6.62 -4.28
N ALA A 83 2.87 -6.98 -5.49
CA ALA A 83 1.88 -6.21 -6.23
C ALA A 83 0.53 -6.15 -5.49
N ARG A 84 0.01 -7.29 -5.03
CA ARG A 84 -1.24 -7.38 -4.26
C ARG A 84 -1.16 -6.61 -2.96
N TYR A 85 -0.02 -6.68 -2.25
CA TYR A 85 0.20 -5.89 -1.04
C TYR A 85 0.14 -4.38 -1.33
N ALA A 86 0.86 -3.90 -2.34
CA ALA A 86 0.81 -2.49 -2.75
C ALA A 86 -0.60 -2.04 -3.19
N MET A 87 -1.37 -2.90 -3.87
CA MET A 87 -2.76 -2.58 -4.21
C MET A 87 -3.65 -2.46 -2.96
N ARG A 88 -3.43 -3.29 -1.93
CA ARG A 88 -4.17 -3.20 -0.66
C ARG A 88 -3.85 -1.91 0.10
N THR A 89 -2.59 -1.47 0.14
CA THR A 89 -2.21 -0.19 0.77
C THR A 89 -2.78 1.00 0.00
N LEU A 90 -2.82 0.93 -1.34
CA LEU A 90 -3.46 1.95 -2.19
C LEU A 90 -4.97 2.05 -1.95
N ALA A 91 -5.64 0.91 -1.82
CA ALA A 91 -7.06 0.87 -1.52
C ALA A 91 -7.35 1.49 -0.14
N ARG A 92 -6.46 1.26 0.83
CA ARG A 92 -6.60 1.80 2.19
C ARG A 92 -6.59 3.33 2.22
N ILE A 93 -5.84 3.98 1.31
CA ILE A 93 -5.86 5.43 1.14
C ILE A 93 -6.88 5.91 0.10
N GLY A 94 -7.74 5.02 -0.40
CA GLY A 94 -8.78 5.36 -1.39
C GLY A 94 -8.27 5.62 -2.81
N TYR A 95 -7.00 5.32 -3.11
CA TYR A 95 -6.37 5.70 -4.38
C TYR A 95 -6.58 4.65 -5.49
N THR A 96 -7.80 4.58 -5.98
CA THR A 96 -8.26 3.61 -7.00
C THR A 96 -7.45 3.66 -8.30
N ALA A 97 -7.10 4.85 -8.79
CA ALA A 97 -6.26 4.98 -9.99
C ALA A 97 -4.86 4.36 -9.80
N GLY A 98 -4.32 4.41 -8.58
CA GLY A 98 -3.08 3.75 -8.22
C GLY A 98 -3.16 2.22 -8.34
N ILE A 99 -4.30 1.63 -7.96
CA ILE A 99 -4.52 0.17 -8.06
C ILE A 99 -4.45 -0.28 -9.52
N HIS A 100 -5.17 0.40 -10.41
CA HIS A 100 -5.13 0.10 -11.85
C HIS A 100 -3.71 0.23 -12.42
N ARG A 101 -3.01 1.33 -12.08
CA ARG A 101 -1.63 1.54 -12.53
C ARG A 101 -0.69 0.45 -12.04
N ARG A 102 -0.84 -0.02 -10.79
CA ARG A 102 0.02 -1.09 -10.24
C ARG A 102 -0.24 -2.43 -10.93
N LEU A 103 -1.49 -2.76 -11.24
CA LEU A 103 -1.86 -3.96 -11.97
C LEU A 103 -1.30 -3.92 -13.40
N GLN A 104 -1.44 -2.79 -14.10
CA GLN A 104 -0.88 -2.63 -15.45
C GLN A 104 0.63 -2.88 -15.47
N ARG A 105 1.37 -2.27 -14.52
CA ARG A 105 2.83 -2.50 -14.43
C ARG A 105 3.22 -3.94 -14.14
N LEU A 106 2.39 -4.68 -13.39
CA LEU A 106 2.62 -6.11 -13.17
C LEU A 106 2.39 -6.89 -14.47
N HIS A 107 1.33 -6.57 -15.20
CA HIS A 107 1.03 -7.18 -16.49
C HIS A 107 2.15 -6.93 -17.50
N ASP A 108 2.59 -5.67 -17.65
CA ASP A 108 3.69 -5.31 -18.54
C ASP A 108 4.97 -6.10 -18.18
N ALA A 109 5.28 -6.20 -16.87
CA ALA A 109 6.45 -6.93 -16.41
C ALA A 109 6.34 -8.43 -16.69
N LEU A 110 5.19 -9.07 -16.43
CA LEU A 110 5.04 -10.51 -16.67
C LEU A 110 5.03 -10.85 -18.18
N ASP A 111 4.45 -9.98 -19.00
CA ASP A 111 4.46 -10.13 -20.46
C ASP A 111 5.89 -10.16 -21.03
N GLU A 112 6.83 -9.41 -20.43
CA GLU A 112 8.26 -9.46 -20.81
C GLU A 112 8.88 -10.87 -20.69
N ILE A 113 8.32 -11.74 -19.85
CA ILE A 113 8.75 -13.14 -19.69
C ILE A 113 7.75 -14.15 -20.28
N GLY A 114 6.74 -13.67 -21.02
CA GLY A 114 5.69 -14.49 -21.62
C GLY A 114 4.69 -15.07 -20.61
N GLU A 115 4.56 -14.43 -19.45
CA GLU A 115 3.62 -14.81 -18.40
C GLU A 115 2.51 -13.77 -18.26
N GLU A 116 1.40 -14.17 -17.63
CA GLU A 116 0.26 -13.29 -17.37
C GLU A 116 -0.03 -13.22 -15.86
N PRO A 117 -0.57 -12.11 -15.33
CA PRO A 117 -0.99 -12.05 -13.93
C PRO A 117 -1.99 -13.17 -13.60
N ALA A 118 -1.82 -13.80 -12.44
CA ALA A 118 -2.76 -14.82 -12.00
C ALA A 118 -4.18 -14.25 -11.89
N ALA A 119 -5.17 -15.08 -12.23
CA ALA A 119 -6.59 -14.69 -12.12
C ALA A 119 -6.96 -14.20 -10.71
N GLU A 120 -6.33 -14.75 -9.67
CA GLU A 120 -6.48 -14.30 -8.29
C GLU A 120 -6.03 -12.84 -8.10
N THR A 121 -4.90 -12.44 -8.70
CA THR A 121 -4.39 -11.07 -8.63
C THR A 121 -5.32 -10.08 -9.31
N ILE A 122 -5.86 -10.45 -10.48
CA ILE A 122 -6.86 -9.67 -11.21
C ILE A 122 -8.13 -9.51 -10.36
N ALA A 123 -8.61 -10.61 -9.76
CA ALA A 123 -9.81 -10.60 -8.91
C ALA A 123 -9.62 -9.72 -7.65
N VAL A 124 -8.43 -9.76 -7.03
CA VAL A 124 -8.10 -8.89 -5.89
C VAL A 124 -8.13 -7.42 -6.29
N ALA A 125 -7.57 -7.06 -7.45
CA ALA A 125 -7.60 -5.68 -7.93
C ALA A 125 -9.03 -5.18 -8.16
N ALA A 126 -9.86 -5.97 -8.84
CA ALA A 126 -11.27 -5.64 -9.08
C ALA A 126 -12.06 -5.49 -7.77
N GLN A 127 -11.85 -6.39 -6.81
CA GLN A 127 -12.48 -6.29 -5.49
C GLN A 127 -12.07 -5.01 -4.75
N LEU A 128 -10.78 -4.65 -4.78
CA LEU A 128 -10.28 -3.45 -4.11
C LEU A 128 -10.88 -2.17 -4.70
N VAL A 129 -10.94 -2.08 -6.04
CA VAL A 129 -11.57 -0.97 -6.77
C VAL A 129 -13.05 -0.83 -6.40
N GLY A 130 -13.81 -1.93 -6.37
CA GLY A 130 -15.21 -1.89 -5.97
C GLY A 130 -15.41 -1.38 -4.54
N ARG A 131 -14.54 -1.77 -3.61
CA ARG A 131 -14.61 -1.34 -2.20
C ARG A 131 -14.28 0.15 -2.02
N THR A 132 -13.26 0.66 -2.71
CA THR A 132 -12.89 2.08 -2.61
C THR A 132 -13.96 2.98 -3.20
N SER A 133 -14.58 2.59 -4.32
CA SER A 133 -15.69 3.33 -4.91
C SER A 133 -16.96 3.29 -4.05
N GLY A 134 -17.28 2.15 -3.43
CA GLY A 134 -18.43 2.02 -2.53
C GLY A 134 -18.30 2.87 -1.26
N ALA A 135 -17.10 2.93 -0.66
CA ALA A 135 -16.84 3.76 0.52
C ALA A 135 -17.01 5.26 0.25
N ALA A 136 -16.64 5.74 -0.95
CA ALA A 136 -16.88 7.13 -1.35
C ALA A 136 -18.37 7.44 -1.57
N GLY A 137 -19.16 6.47 -2.05
CA GLY A 137 -20.61 6.60 -2.22
C GLY A 137 -21.36 6.78 -0.89
N SER A 138 -21.04 5.97 0.13
CA SER A 138 -21.73 6.01 1.42
C SER A 138 -21.48 7.30 2.23
N LEU A 139 -20.38 8.01 1.99
CA LEU A 139 -20.13 9.33 2.60
C LEU A 139 -21.03 10.42 1.99
N ASN A 140 -21.32 10.36 0.68
CA ASN A 140 -22.16 11.34 0.00
C ASN A 140 -23.66 11.22 0.33
N GLU A 141 -24.17 10.03 0.64
CA GLU A 141 -25.59 9.85 1.00
C GLU A 141 -25.91 10.29 2.44
N GLN A 142 -24.92 10.37 3.33
CA GLN A 142 -25.10 10.82 4.72
C GLN A 142 -25.19 12.35 4.86
N GLU A 143 -24.69 13.13 3.89
CA GLU A 143 -24.82 14.60 3.87
C GLU A 143 -26.16 15.09 3.30
N ALA A 144 -26.96 14.21 2.67
CA ALA A 144 -28.18 14.59 1.96
C ALA A 144 -29.48 14.45 2.80
N HIS A 145 -29.41 14.42 4.14
CA HIS A 145 -30.63 14.42 4.97
C HIS A 145 -31.16 15.86 5.14
N PRO A 146 -32.37 16.21 4.64
CA PRO A 146 -32.90 17.56 4.76
C PRO A 146 -33.32 17.83 6.21
N LYS A 147 -32.95 19.00 6.74
CA LYS A 147 -33.52 19.52 8.00
C LYS A 147 -35.00 19.85 7.77
N GLU A 148 -35.89 18.91 8.09
CA GLU A 148 -37.32 19.23 8.25
C GLU A 148 -37.49 20.25 9.38
N ARG A 149 -38.09 21.40 9.03
CA ARG A 149 -38.49 22.43 9.99
C ARG A 149 -39.71 21.92 10.75
N PRO A 150 -39.77 22.03 12.09
CA PRO A 150 -41.00 21.69 12.80
C PRO A 150 -42.07 22.75 12.52
N ASP A 151 -43.19 22.30 11.95
CA ASP A 151 -44.45 23.03 11.79
C ASP A 151 -45.12 23.15 13.16
N THR A 152 -45.04 24.32 13.79
CA THR A 152 -45.82 24.65 14.99
C THR A 152 -47.21 25.11 14.58
N SER A 153 -48.12 24.15 14.40
CA SER A 153 -49.56 24.40 14.36
C SER A 153 -50.18 23.94 15.70
N GLN A 154 -50.56 24.92 16.51
CA GLN A 154 -51.18 24.78 17.83
C GLN A 154 -52.72 24.82 17.66
N PRO A 155 -53.51 23.87 18.20
CA PRO A 155 -54.96 23.99 18.16
C PRO A 155 -55.47 24.74 19.39
N GLY A 156 -56.33 25.74 19.15
CA GLY A 156 -57.08 26.43 20.19
C GLY A 156 -58.17 25.54 20.78
N THR A 157 -58.20 25.45 22.11
CA THR A 157 -59.33 24.90 22.87
C THR A 157 -60.14 26.06 23.42
N GLY A 158 -61.34 26.25 22.86
CA GLY A 158 -62.40 26.99 23.52
C GLY A 158 -63.16 26.05 24.46
N THR A 159 -63.47 26.54 25.67
CA THR A 159 -64.78 26.48 26.34
C THR A 159 -64.72 27.46 27.51
#